data_AF-V6EYA2-F1
#
_entry.id   AF-V6EYA2-F1
#
_cell.length_a   1.000
_cell.length_b   1.000
_cell.length_c   1.000
_cell.angle_alpha   90.00
_cell.angle_beta   90.00
_cell.angle_gamma   90.00
#
_symmetry.space_group_name_H-M   'P 1'
#
loop_
_entity.id
_entity.type
_entity.pdbx_description
1 polymer ?
#
loop_
_entity_poly.entity_id
_entity_poly.type
_entity_poly.pdbx_seq_one_letter_code
_entity_poly.pdbx_strand_id
1 'polypeptide(L)' 'MDVDDLDPKKKTAQSRDLGTLGVEELRDYIAQLQAEIIRAEATIAAKEKVKSGAEALFRKA' A
#
# COMPACT_ATOMS: atom_id res chain seq x y z
N MET A 1 -21.57 -20.24 27.82
CA MET A 1 -20.20 -19.69 27.71
C MET A 1 -19.98 -19.45 26.23
N ASP A 2 -20.24 -18.22 25.76
CA ASP A 2 -20.01 -17.84 24.35
C ASP A 2 -18.51 -17.69 24.15
N VAL A 3 -17.92 -18.63 23.43
CA VAL A 3 -16.48 -18.70 23.14
C VAL A 3 -16.11 -17.93 21.86
N ASP A 4 -17.08 -17.26 21.23
CA ASP A 4 -16.92 -16.56 19.94
C ASP A 4 -16.42 -15.10 20.06
N ASP A 5 -16.19 -14.56 21.26
CA ASP A 5 -15.71 -13.17 21.44
C ASP A 5 -14.18 -13.05 21.63
N LEU A 6 -13.42 -14.09 21.24
CA LEU A 6 -11.96 -14.14 21.38
C LEU A 6 -11.19 -13.93 20.07
N ASP A 7 -11.84 -13.48 19.00
CA ASP A 7 -11.11 -13.08 17.80
C ASP A 7 -10.34 -11.78 18.09
N PRO A 8 -9.00 -11.77 18.00
CA PRO A 8 -8.22 -10.55 18.19
C PRO A 8 -8.61 -9.57 17.09
N LYS A 9 -9.42 -8.56 17.45
CA LYS A 9 -9.78 -7.44 16.57
C LYS A 9 -8.47 -6.87 16.03
N LYS A 10 -8.20 -7.08 14.73
CA LYS A 10 -7.02 -6.55 14.04
C LYS A 10 -7.00 -5.06 14.32
N LYS A 11 -6.10 -4.61 15.21
CA LYS A 11 -5.90 -3.19 15.47
C LYS A 11 -5.53 -2.59 14.12
N THR A 12 -6.44 -1.78 13.58
CA THR A 12 -6.14 -0.97 12.41
C THR A 12 -4.90 -0.16 12.78
N ALA A 13 -3.85 -0.24 11.95
CA ALA A 13 -2.66 0.55 12.16
C ALA A 13 -3.11 2.01 12.24
N GLN A 14 -3.02 2.60 13.43
CA GLN A 14 -3.46 3.98 13.62
C GLN A 14 -2.58 4.85 12.74
N SER A 15 -3.23 5.67 11.90
CA SER A 15 -2.53 6.70 11.12
C SER A 15 -1.70 7.55 12.08
N ARG A 16 -0.46 7.85 11.71
CA ARG A 16 0.43 8.68 12.52
C ARG A 16 -0.24 10.02 12.84
N ASP A 17 -0.19 10.44 14.10
CA ASP A 17 -0.69 11.75 14.52
C ASP A 17 0.25 12.86 14.03
N LEU A 18 -0.17 13.52 12.96
CA LEU A 18 0.59 14.60 12.31
C LEU A 18 0.64 15.88 13.16
N GLY A 19 -0.24 16.04 14.15
CA GLY A 19 -0.24 17.22 15.03
C GLY A 19 0.99 17.31 15.94
N THR A 20 1.73 16.21 16.08
CA THR A 20 2.96 16.14 16.89
C THR A 20 4.23 16.48 16.12
N LEU A 21 4.17 16.55 14.79
CA LEU A 21 5.33 16.77 13.92
C LEU A 21 5.54 18.26 13.63
N GLY A 22 6.79 18.70 13.67
CA GLY A 22 7.19 20.01 13.18
C GLY A 22 7.13 20.11 11.65
N VAL A 23 7.28 21.32 11.11
CA VAL A 23 7.20 21.58 9.66
C VAL A 23 8.21 20.77 8.86
N GLU A 24 9.46 20.70 9.31
CA GLU A 24 10.50 19.94 8.60
C GLU A 24 10.23 18.43 8.67
N GLU A 25 9.78 17.92 9.81
CA GLU A 25 9.39 16.50 9.95
C GLU A 25 8.20 16.15 9.04
N LEU A 26 7.26 17.07 8.85
CA LEU A 26 6.15 16.90 7.91
C LEU A 26 6.65 16.88 6.46
N ARG A 27 7.64 17.71 6.10
CA ARG A 27 8.26 17.69 4.77
C ARG A 27 8.94 16.36 4.51
N ASP A 28 9.72 15.86 5.47
CA ASP A 28 10.40 14.57 5.37
C ASP A 28 9.40 13.41 5.27
N TYR A 29 8.33 13.46 6.08
CA TYR A 29 7.27 12.46 6.04
C TYR A 29 6.57 12.44 4.68
N ILE A 30 6.28 13.61 4.10
CA ILE A 30 5.71 13.72 2.75
C ILE A 30 6.67 13.13 1.71
N ALA A 31 7.95 13.45 1.78
CA ALA A 31 8.96 12.94 0.85
C ALA A 31 9.04 11.40 0.88
N GLN A 32 8.97 10.80 2.08
CA GLN A 32 8.94 9.35 2.26
C GLN A 32 7.68 8.73 1.64
N LEU A 33 6.50 9.31 1.88
CA LEU A 33 5.26 8.81 1.30
C LEU A 33 5.25 8.92 -0.23
N GLN A 34 5.77 10.01 -0.79
CA GLN A 34 5.88 10.18 -2.24
C GLN A 34 6.82 9.14 -2.86
N ALA A 35 7.95 8.83 -2.22
CA ALA A 35 8.84 7.77 -2.67
C ALA A 35 8.16 6.40 -2.68
N GLU A 36 7.35 6.10 -1.66
CA GLU A 36 6.59 4.84 -1.61
C GLU A 36 5.49 4.78 -2.67
N ILE A 37 4.82 5.92 -2.98
CA ILE A 37 3.87 6.00 -4.09
C ILE A 37 4.55 5.64 -5.41
N ILE A 38 5.72 6.24 -5.71
CA ILE A 38 6.48 5.94 -6.93
C ILE A 38 6.82 4.44 -7.00
N ARG A 39 7.24 3.85 -5.89
CA ARG A 39 7.55 2.41 -5.82
C ARG A 39 6.31 1.55 -6.07
N ALA A 40 5.17 1.91 -5.49
CA ALA A 40 3.91 1.21 -5.69
C ALA A 40 3.45 1.28 -7.15
N GLU A 41 3.50 2.47 -7.76
CA GLU A 41 3.17 2.68 -9.18
C GLU A 41 4.08 1.86 -10.11
N ALA A 42 5.40 1.86 -9.87
CA ALA A 42 6.33 1.04 -10.63
C ALA A 42 6.02 -0.46 -10.52
N THR A 43 5.62 -0.91 -9.32
CA THR A 43 5.22 -2.30 -9.06
C THR A 43 3.92 -2.65 -9.78
N ILE A 44 2.95 -1.74 -9.79
CA ILE A 44 1.69 -1.90 -10.53
C ILE A 44 1.97 -2.01 -12.03
N ALA A 45 2.75 -1.09 -12.60
CA ALA A 45 3.10 -1.11 -14.01
C ALA A 45 3.81 -2.41 -14.42
N ALA A 46 4.70 -2.93 -13.57
CA ALA A 46 5.34 -4.23 -13.80
C ALA A 46 4.33 -5.38 -13.83
N LYS A 47 3.35 -5.40 -12.90
CA LYS A 47 2.29 -6.42 -12.86
C LYS A 47 1.35 -6.32 -14.07
N GLU A 48 0.99 -5.12 -14.48
CA GLU A 48 0.15 -4.90 -15.67
C GLU A 48 0.83 -5.35 -16.95
N LYS A 49 2.14 -5.11 -17.10
CA LYS A 49 2.92 -5.60 -18.23
C LYS A 49 2.94 -7.13 -18.30
N VAL A 50 3.06 -7.80 -17.16
CA VAL A 50 2.98 -9.28 -17.11
C VAL A 50 1.58 -9.74 -17.52
N LYS A 51 0.52 -9.10 -17.01
CA LYS A 51 -0.86 -9.42 -17.37
C LYS A 51 -1.12 -9.25 -18.87
N SER A 52 -0.73 -8.12 -19.45
CA SER A 52 -0.94 -7.86 -20.88
C SER A 52 -0.14 -8.80 -21.78
N GLY A 53 1.10 -9.14 -21.39
CA GLY A 53 1.91 -10.16 -22.08
C GLY A 53 1.25 -11.55 -22.06
N ALA A 54 0.68 -11.95 -20.92
CA ALA A 54 -0.07 -13.19 -20.79
C ALA A 54 -1.34 -13.17 -21.65
N GLU A 55 -2.15 -12.10 -21.59
CA GLU A 55 -3.36 -12.00 -22.40
C GLU A 55 -3.08 -12.00 -23.91
N ALA A 56 -1.96 -11.43 -24.35
CA ALA A 56 -1.54 -11.48 -25.76
C ALA A 56 -1.14 -12.90 -26.20
N LEU A 57 -0.58 -13.72 -25.31
CA LEU A 57 -0.31 -15.13 -25.56
C LEU A 57 -1.61 -15.94 -25.70
N PHE A 58 -2.58 -15.70 -24.81
CA PHE A 58 -3.86 -16.43 -24.82
C PHE A 58 -4.82 -16.02 -25.94
N ARG A 59 -4.73 -14.78 -26.46
CA ARG A 59 -5.54 -14.33 -27.62
C ARG A 59 -5.01 -14.79 -28.97
N LYS A 60 -3.78 -15.34 -29.02
CA LYS A 60 -3.14 -15.82 -30.26
C LYS A 60 -3.17 -17.35 -30.38
N ALA A 61 -3.87 -18.03 -29.47
CA ALA A 61 -4.11 -19.47 -29.49
C ALA A 61 -5.46 -19.79 -30.14
#